data_AF-A0A0M1JZW2-F1
#
_entry.id   AF-A0A0M1JZW2-F1
#
_cell.length_a   1.000
_cell.length_b   1.000
_cell.length_c   1.000
_cell.angle_alpha   90.00
_cell.angle_beta   90.00
_cell.angle_gamma   90.00
#
_symmetry.space_group_name_H-M   'P 1'
#
loop_
_entity.id
_entity.type
_entity.pdbx_description
1 polymer ?
#
loop_
_entity_poly.entity_id
_entity_poly.type
_entity_poly.pdbx_seq_one_letter_code
_entity_poly.pdbx_strand_id
1 'polypeptide(L)'
;MKYLVAVLADRIQAEAVSVALEKEGIPTSQIHILGKGYKSADEFGFIDPNQKARKQALLMATWLVPFGFGAGFTFSFITNLDTFAWAGEIGNHLIGGLLGAMSGAMGSFFVGGGVGLVFGSGDALPYRNRLNQGKYLVIVQGADSLIRQATPIINQFKPENIQGYTEDANFI
;
A
#
# COMPACT_ATOMS: atom_id res chain seq x y z
N MET A 1 -7.40 -16.60 10.45
CA MET A 1 -6.27 -17.52 10.14
C MET A 1 -4.96 -16.89 10.64
N LYS A 2 -3.83 -17.60 10.74
CA LYS A 2 -2.53 -16.97 11.04
C LYS A 2 -1.54 -17.16 9.90
N TYR A 3 -0.65 -16.18 9.75
CA TYR A 3 0.41 -16.18 8.76
C TYR A 3 1.75 -16.04 9.44
N LEU A 4 2.77 -16.68 8.90
CA LEU A 4 4.16 -16.48 9.28
C LEU A 4 4.93 -16.15 8.02
N VAL A 5 5.52 -14.96 7.97
CA VAL A 5 6.27 -14.47 6.81
C VAL A 5 7.75 -14.42 7.18
N ALA A 6 8.59 -15.07 6.37
CA ALA A 6 10.03 -15.08 6.52
C ALA A 6 10.72 -14.46 5.30
N VAL A 7 11.60 -13.50 5.52
CA VAL A 7 12.40 -12.83 4.49
C VAL A 7 13.75 -13.53 4.36
N LEU A 8 14.05 -14.05 3.18
CA LEU A 8 15.28 -14.79 2.90
C LEU A 8 16.13 -14.08 1.84
N ALA A 9 17.44 -14.34 1.89
CA ALA A 9 18.41 -13.62 1.08
C ALA A 9 18.30 -13.92 -0.42
N ASP A 10 18.00 -15.18 -0.76
CA ASP A 10 18.02 -15.69 -2.12
C ASP A 10 17.07 -16.89 -2.32
N ARG A 11 17.00 -17.34 -3.58
CA ARG A 11 16.14 -18.45 -4.00
C ARG A 11 16.50 -19.77 -3.33
N ILE A 12 17.79 -20.05 -3.16
CA ILE A 12 18.27 -21.34 -2.63
C ILE A 12 17.83 -21.48 -1.18
N GLN A 13 17.96 -20.41 -0.38
CA GLN A 13 17.44 -20.42 0.97
C GLN A 13 15.92 -20.62 1.01
N ALA A 14 15.16 -19.96 0.12
CA ALA A 14 13.71 -20.04 0.11
C ALA A 14 13.20 -21.44 -0.23
N GLU A 15 13.81 -22.07 -1.24
CA GLU A 15 13.57 -23.47 -1.60
C GLU A 15 13.95 -24.40 -0.45
N ALA A 16 15.11 -24.20 0.19
CA ALA A 16 15.57 -25.04 1.30
C ALA A 16 14.63 -24.98 2.51
N VAL A 17 14.13 -23.79 2.85
CA VAL A 17 13.12 -23.63 3.90
C VAL A 17 11.83 -24.35 3.52
N SER A 18 11.34 -24.17 2.30
CA SER A 18 10.11 -24.84 1.82
C SER A 18 10.23 -26.36 1.94
N VAL A 19 11.34 -26.93 1.47
CA VAL A 19 11.61 -28.37 1.55
C VAL A 19 11.70 -28.85 3.00
N ALA A 20 12.30 -28.06 3.90
CA ALA A 20 12.37 -28.41 5.31
C ALA A 20 10.99 -28.42 5.98
N LEU A 21 10.14 -27.44 5.67
CA LEU A 21 8.76 -27.38 6.17
C LEU A 21 7.93 -28.58 5.68
N GLU A 22 8.08 -28.95 4.41
CA GLU A 22 7.42 -30.13 3.83
C GLU A 22 7.87 -31.44 4.50
N LYS A 23 9.18 -31.60 4.76
CA LYS A 23 9.72 -32.77 5.46
C LYS A 23 9.16 -32.94 6.87
N GLU A 24 8.87 -31.83 7.54
CA GLU A 24 8.28 -31.81 8.88
C GLU A 24 6.74 -31.94 8.85
N GLY A 25 6.16 -32.24 7.68
CA GLY A 25 4.74 -32.56 7.52
C GLY A 25 3.82 -31.35 7.34
N ILE A 26 4.37 -30.16 7.09
CA ILE A 26 3.54 -28.98 6.78
C ILE A 26 3.01 -29.13 5.34
N PRO A 27 1.68 -29.04 5.12
CA PRO A 27 1.10 -29.16 3.78
C PRO A 27 1.63 -28.11 2.80
N THR A 28 2.02 -28.53 1.60
CA THR A 28 2.50 -27.61 0.55
C THR A 28 1.45 -26.55 0.16
N SER A 29 0.15 -26.83 0.34
CA SER A 29 -0.93 -25.84 0.13
C SER A 29 -0.91 -24.67 1.12
N GLN A 30 -0.17 -24.81 2.22
CA GLN A 30 -0.01 -23.82 3.27
C GLN A 30 1.34 -23.10 3.20
N ILE A 31 2.24 -23.50 2.30
CA ILE A 31 3.57 -22.92 2.11
C ILE A 31 3.59 -22.18 0.77
N HIS A 32 3.92 -20.90 0.78
CA HIS A 32 4.00 -20.07 -0.42
C HIS A 32 5.36 -19.41 -0.51
N ILE A 33 6.00 -19.51 -1.68
CA ILE A 33 7.23 -18.77 -1.99
C ILE A 33 6.86 -17.58 -2.88
N LEU A 34 7.35 -16.39 -2.52
CA LEU A 34 7.27 -15.20 -3.36
C LEU A 34 8.67 -14.74 -3.73
N GLY A 35 8.83 -14.29 -4.98
CA GLY A 35 10.12 -13.87 -5.52
C GLY A 35 10.19 -14.03 -7.03
N LYS A 36 11.32 -13.65 -7.64
CA LYS A 36 11.53 -13.84 -9.08
C LYS A 36 11.48 -15.33 -9.43
N GLY A 37 10.61 -15.69 -10.37
CA GLY A 37 10.34 -17.08 -10.77
C GLY A 37 9.28 -17.81 -9.92
N TYR A 38 8.69 -17.12 -8.95
CA TYR A 38 7.57 -17.59 -8.12
C TYR A 38 6.42 -16.60 -8.17
N LYS A 39 5.41 -16.79 -7.31
CA LYS A 39 4.28 -15.90 -7.17
C LYS A 39 4.75 -14.48 -6.82
N SER A 40 4.18 -13.49 -7.49
CA SER A 40 4.40 -12.09 -7.18
C SER A 40 3.65 -11.65 -5.91
N ALA A 41 4.02 -10.49 -5.37
CA ALA A 41 3.28 -9.86 -4.28
C ALA A 41 1.79 -9.67 -4.61
N ASP A 42 1.51 -9.25 -5.84
CA ASP A 42 0.14 -8.96 -6.30
C ASP A 42 -0.69 -10.24 -6.45
N GLU A 43 -0.10 -11.33 -6.99
CA GLU A 43 -0.76 -12.64 -7.09
C GLU A 43 -0.99 -13.33 -5.74
N PHE A 44 -0.20 -13.00 -4.73
CA PHE A 44 -0.42 -13.47 -3.36
C PHE A 44 -1.49 -12.64 -2.63
N GLY A 45 -1.82 -11.44 -3.14
CA GLY A 45 -2.79 -10.54 -2.52
C GLY A 45 -2.18 -9.54 -1.53
N PHE A 46 -0.86 -9.29 -1.58
CA PHE A 46 -0.31 -8.13 -0.88
C PHE A 46 -0.85 -6.85 -1.52
N ILE A 47 -1.69 -6.13 -0.78
CA ILE A 47 -2.26 -4.85 -1.20
C ILE A 47 -1.12 -3.91 -1.58
N ASP A 48 -1.20 -3.32 -2.77
CA ASP A 48 -0.33 -2.22 -3.19
C ASP A 48 -0.85 -0.89 -2.61
N PRO A 49 -0.24 -0.36 -1.55
CA PRO A 49 -0.74 0.86 -0.93
C PRO A 49 -0.55 2.09 -1.80
N ASN A 50 0.37 2.08 -2.76
CA ASN A 50 0.49 3.18 -3.71
C ASN A 50 -0.75 3.24 -4.62
N GLN A 51 -1.27 2.08 -5.03
CA GLN A 51 -2.51 2.02 -5.79
C GLN A 51 -3.71 2.48 -4.96
N LYS A 52 -3.80 2.04 -3.69
CA LYS A 52 -4.87 2.45 -2.77
C LYS A 52 -4.83 3.96 -2.52
N ALA A 53 -3.66 4.51 -2.21
CA ALA A 53 -3.43 5.95 -2.01
C ALA A 53 -3.79 6.76 -3.26
N ARG A 54 -3.36 6.31 -4.45
CA ARG A 54 -3.70 6.97 -5.72
C ARG A 54 -5.21 6.94 -5.97
N LYS A 55 -5.86 5.81 -5.75
CA LYS A 55 -7.32 5.67 -5.93
C LYS A 55 -8.07 6.60 -4.97
N GLN A 56 -7.65 6.69 -3.71
CA GLN A 56 -8.24 7.58 -2.72
C GLN A 56 -8.02 9.06 -3.08
N ALA A 57 -6.81 9.45 -3.48
CA ALA A 57 -6.53 10.80 -3.94
C ALA A 57 -7.39 11.21 -5.15
N LEU A 58 -7.57 10.29 -6.11
CA LEU A 58 -8.43 10.53 -7.28
C LEU A 58 -9.91 10.69 -6.89
N LEU A 59 -10.44 9.81 -6.03
CA LEU A 59 -11.81 9.90 -5.53
C LEU A 59 -12.06 11.22 -4.78
N MET A 60 -11.10 11.66 -3.97
CA MET A 60 -11.17 12.95 -3.28
C MET A 60 -11.12 14.11 -4.27
N ALA A 61 -10.25 14.05 -5.28
CA ALA A 61 -10.11 15.10 -6.29
C ALA A 61 -11.40 15.30 -7.10
N THR A 62 -12.16 14.23 -7.35
CA THR A 62 -13.48 14.32 -8.01
C THR A 62 -14.43 15.28 -7.31
N TRP A 63 -14.32 15.43 -5.98
CA TRP A 63 -15.17 16.33 -5.19
C TRP A 63 -14.47 17.65 -4.83
N LEU A 64 -13.22 17.58 -4.38
CA LEU A 64 -12.50 18.76 -3.87
C LEU A 64 -12.09 19.73 -4.99
N VAL A 65 -11.86 19.26 -6.21
CA VAL A 65 -11.50 20.15 -7.33
C VAL A 65 -12.69 21.00 -7.77
N PRO A 66 -13.89 20.44 -8.07
CA PRO A 66 -15.06 21.26 -8.37
C PRO A 66 -15.48 22.14 -7.19
N PHE A 67 -15.43 21.61 -5.97
CA PHE A 67 -15.75 22.39 -4.76
C PHE A 67 -14.78 23.56 -4.57
N GLY A 68 -13.46 23.30 -4.71
CA GLY A 68 -12.43 24.32 -4.65
C GLY A 68 -12.63 25.39 -5.71
N PHE A 69 -13.02 25.01 -6.93
CA PHE A 69 -13.38 25.95 -7.98
C PHE A 69 -14.53 26.87 -7.55
N GLY A 70 -15.65 26.28 -7.13
CA GLY A 70 -16.82 27.04 -6.69
C GLY A 70 -16.51 27.97 -5.51
N ALA A 71 -15.74 27.48 -4.54
CA ALA A 71 -15.31 28.25 -3.38
C ALA A 71 -14.40 29.43 -3.78
N GLY A 72 -13.40 29.20 -4.63
CA GLY A 72 -12.49 30.25 -5.09
C GLY A 72 -13.18 31.32 -5.93
N PHE A 73 -14.07 30.90 -6.83
CA PHE A 73 -14.89 31.81 -7.63
C PHE A 73 -15.80 32.66 -6.73
N THR A 74 -16.55 32.01 -5.83
CA THR A 74 -17.49 32.67 -4.93
C THR A 74 -16.77 33.61 -3.96
N PHE A 75 -15.61 33.19 -3.44
CA PHE A 75 -14.78 34.03 -2.59
C PHE A 75 -14.37 35.32 -3.31
N SER A 76 -13.85 35.20 -4.54
CA SER A 76 -13.47 36.36 -5.36
C SER A 76 -14.67 37.28 -5.65
N PHE A 77 -15.83 36.70 -5.94
CA PHE A 77 -17.06 37.44 -6.20
C PHE A 77 -17.56 38.22 -4.98
N ILE A 78 -17.69 37.58 -3.82
CA ILE A 78 -18.24 38.21 -2.60
C ILE A 78 -17.29 39.27 -2.03
N THR A 79 -15.98 39.04 -2.13
CA THR A 79 -14.96 39.97 -1.62
C THR A 79 -14.65 41.12 -2.58
N ASN A 80 -15.16 41.05 -3.82
CA ASN A 80 -14.92 42.04 -4.87
C ASN A 80 -13.41 42.31 -5.08
N LEU A 81 -12.59 41.26 -4.93
CA LEU A 81 -11.14 41.34 -5.03
C LEU A 81 -10.71 41.38 -6.49
N ASP A 82 -10.14 42.50 -6.94
CA ASP A 82 -9.60 42.69 -8.30
C ASP A 82 -8.15 42.21 -8.45
N THR A 83 -7.81 41.07 -7.83
CA THR A 83 -6.45 40.50 -7.84
C THR A 83 -5.93 40.27 -9.25
N PHE A 84 -6.82 39.97 -10.19
CA PHE A 84 -6.52 39.73 -11.59
C PHE A 84 -7.33 40.67 -12.50
N ALA A 85 -7.37 41.96 -12.16
CA ALA A 85 -8.11 42.99 -12.91
C ALA A 85 -7.81 42.99 -14.42
N TRP A 86 -6.59 42.61 -14.83
CA TRP A 86 -6.18 42.51 -16.23
C TRP A 86 -6.99 41.48 -17.03
N ALA A 87 -7.63 40.51 -16.37
CA ALA A 87 -8.47 39.50 -16.99
C ALA A 87 -9.94 39.94 -17.14
N GLY A 88 -10.27 41.17 -16.71
CA GLY A 88 -11.64 41.65 -16.59
C GLY A 88 -12.40 41.01 -15.43
N GLU A 89 -13.61 41.49 -15.16
CA GLU A 89 -14.42 41.09 -14.00
C GLU A 89 -14.69 39.56 -13.98
N ILE A 90 -15.18 39.02 -15.10
CA ILE A 90 -15.42 37.57 -15.23
C ILE A 90 -14.13 36.78 -15.14
N GLY A 91 -13.06 37.23 -15.81
CA GLY A 91 -11.78 36.54 -15.82
C GLY A 91 -11.13 36.50 -14.43
N ASN A 92 -11.27 37.56 -13.65
CA ASN A 92 -10.78 37.65 -12.29
C ASN A 92 -11.38 36.55 -11.39
N HIS A 93 -12.70 36.38 -11.43
CA HIS A 93 -13.37 35.31 -10.65
C HIS A 93 -13.05 33.91 -11.16
N LEU A 94 -12.90 33.73 -12.48
CA LEU A 94 -12.48 32.45 -13.06
C LEU A 94 -11.08 32.05 -12.61
N ILE A 95 -10.13 32.99 -12.55
CA ILE A 95 -8.79 32.73 -12.03
C ILE A 95 -8.87 32.38 -10.53
N GLY A 96 -9.69 33.09 -9.75
CA GLY A 96 -9.97 32.74 -8.36
C GLY A 96 -10.49 31.30 -8.21
N GLY A 97 -11.42 30.89 -9.07
CA GLY A 97 -11.89 29.51 -9.14
C GLY A 97 -10.79 28.52 -9.50
N LEU A 98 -9.97 28.80 -10.51
CA LEU A 98 -8.86 27.92 -10.89
C LEU A 98 -7.85 27.73 -9.74
N LEU A 99 -7.52 28.79 -9.01
CA LEU A 99 -6.65 28.71 -7.84
C LEU A 99 -7.27 27.87 -6.73
N GLY A 100 -8.57 28.04 -6.47
CA GLY A 100 -9.31 27.21 -5.52
C GLY A 100 -9.35 25.74 -5.94
N ALA A 101 -9.53 25.46 -7.24
CA ALA A 101 -9.50 24.11 -7.80
C ALA A 101 -8.12 23.46 -7.64
N MET A 102 -7.05 24.21 -7.89
CA MET A 102 -5.67 23.77 -7.64
C MET A 102 -5.44 23.44 -6.17
N SER A 103 -5.92 24.29 -5.25
CA SER A 103 -5.86 24.03 -3.81
C SER A 103 -6.60 22.73 -3.45
N GLY A 104 -7.79 22.51 -4.01
CA GLY A 104 -8.55 21.27 -3.85
C GLY A 104 -7.81 20.03 -4.37
N ALA A 105 -7.12 20.15 -5.51
CA ALA A 105 -6.30 19.08 -6.07
C ALA A 105 -5.10 18.75 -5.15
N MET A 106 -4.40 19.78 -4.66
CA MET A 106 -3.29 19.61 -3.72
C MET A 106 -3.76 18.96 -2.42
N GLY A 107 -4.88 19.42 -1.85
CA GLY A 107 -5.49 18.82 -0.66
C GLY A 107 -5.82 17.34 -0.87
N SER A 108 -6.36 16.98 -2.04
CA SER A 108 -6.68 15.59 -2.40
C SER A 108 -5.43 14.71 -2.46
N PHE A 109 -4.33 15.25 -3.01
CA PHE A 109 -3.06 14.53 -3.09
C PHE A 109 -2.42 14.32 -1.70
N PHE A 110 -2.30 15.39 -0.90
CA PHE A 110 -1.63 15.29 0.41
C PHE A 110 -2.47 14.53 1.44
N VAL A 111 -3.78 14.74 1.48
CA VAL A 111 -4.66 14.05 2.43
C VAL A 111 -4.98 12.65 1.91
N GLY A 112 -5.51 12.52 0.69
CA GLY A 112 -5.91 11.22 0.13
C GLY A 112 -4.74 10.30 -0.20
N GLY A 113 -3.62 10.87 -0.66
CA GLY A 113 -2.38 10.13 -0.93
C GLY A 113 -1.55 9.89 0.34
N GLY A 114 -1.34 10.91 1.16
CA GLY A 114 -0.51 10.81 2.37
C GLY A 114 -1.12 9.92 3.45
N VAL A 115 -2.41 10.09 3.76
CA VAL A 115 -3.10 9.20 4.72
C VAL A 115 -3.22 7.79 4.15
N GLY A 116 -3.51 7.65 2.85
CA GLY A 116 -3.56 6.35 2.18
C GLY A 116 -2.24 5.58 2.22
N LEU A 117 -1.10 6.27 2.15
CA LEU A 117 0.23 5.66 2.27
C LEU A 117 0.60 5.35 3.72
N VAL A 118 0.31 6.23 4.67
CA VAL A 118 0.69 6.04 6.09
C VAL A 118 -0.19 5.00 6.77
N PHE A 119 -1.49 5.02 6.53
CA PHE A 119 -2.45 4.13 7.18
C PHE A 119 -2.87 2.94 6.31
N GLY A 120 -2.66 3.00 5.00
CA GLY A 120 -3.00 1.92 4.07
C GLY A 120 -1.84 1.00 3.69
N SER A 121 -0.60 1.32 4.09
CA SER A 121 0.58 0.50 3.77
C SER A 121 0.69 -0.81 4.53
N GLY A 122 0.22 -0.85 5.79
CA GLY A 122 0.35 -2.02 6.65
C GLY A 122 1.75 -2.65 6.57
N ASP A 123 1.82 -3.96 6.81
CA ASP A 123 3.07 -4.72 6.67
C ASP A 123 3.36 -5.18 5.23
N ALA A 124 2.48 -4.89 4.28
CA ALA A 124 2.63 -5.30 2.88
C ALA A 124 3.74 -4.53 2.15
N LEU A 125 3.92 -3.24 2.46
CA LEU A 125 4.91 -2.38 1.80
C LEU A 125 6.37 -2.82 2.06
N PRO A 126 6.79 -3.12 3.31
CA PRO A 126 8.12 -3.66 3.57
C PRO A 126 8.42 -4.94 2.77
N TYR A 127 7.47 -5.89 2.72
CA TYR A 127 7.67 -7.16 2.01
C TYR A 127 7.79 -6.98 0.50
N ARG A 128 6.97 -6.11 -0.10
CA ARG A 128 7.10 -5.77 -1.52
C ARG A 128 8.43 -5.10 -1.83
N ASN A 129 8.92 -4.23 -0.95
CA ASN A 129 10.25 -3.63 -1.09
C ASN A 129 11.37 -4.68 -1.03
N ARG A 130 11.26 -5.68 -0.13
CA ARG A 130 12.23 -6.79 -0.07
C ARG A 130 12.22 -7.61 -1.36
N LEU A 131 11.04 -7.94 -1.90
CA LEU A 131 10.92 -8.64 -3.19
C LEU A 131 11.56 -7.83 -4.34
N ASN A 132 11.34 -6.51 -4.37
CA ASN A 132 11.96 -5.61 -5.35
C ASN A 132 13.49 -5.54 -5.23
N GLN A 133 14.03 -5.73 -4.02
CA GLN A 133 15.48 -5.85 -3.77
C GLN A 133 16.05 -7.22 -4.17
N GLY A 134 15.24 -8.11 -4.75
CA GLY A 134 15.64 -9.46 -5.15
C GLY A 134 15.66 -10.48 -4.01
N LYS A 135 15.09 -10.14 -2.85
CA LYS A 135 14.88 -11.09 -1.75
C LYS A 135 13.69 -12.02 -2.05
N TYR A 136 13.60 -13.07 -1.26
CA TYR A 136 12.53 -14.06 -1.35
C TYR A 136 11.75 -14.07 -0.06
N LEU A 137 10.45 -14.39 -0.15
CA LEU A 137 9.60 -14.57 1.02
C LEU A 137 9.09 -15.99 1.05
N VAL A 138 9.09 -16.60 2.24
CA VAL A 138 8.35 -17.84 2.51
C VAL A 138 7.21 -17.50 3.46
N ILE A 139 5.99 -17.86 3.08
CA ILE A 139 4.78 -17.59 3.83
C ILE A 139 4.13 -18.91 4.22
N VAL A 140 3.91 -19.10 5.51
CA VAL A 140 3.17 -20.24 6.05
C VAL A 140 1.82 -19.77 6.58
N GLN A 141 0.73 -20.32 6.09
CA GLN A 141 -0.63 -19.98 6.51
C GLN A 141 -1.32 -21.15 7.22
N GLY A 142 -1.95 -20.91 8.36
CA GLY A 142 -2.67 -21.97 9.06
C GLY A 142 -3.14 -21.62 10.46
N ALA A 143 -3.40 -22.64 11.25
CA ALA A 143 -3.74 -22.53 12.67
C ALA A 143 -2.49 -22.27 13.53
N ASP A 144 -2.70 -21.81 14.76
CA ASP A 144 -1.64 -21.52 15.73
C ASP A 144 -0.65 -22.67 15.93
N SER A 145 -1.14 -23.90 15.97
CA SER A 145 -0.31 -25.10 16.10
C SER A 145 0.68 -25.24 14.96
N LEU A 146 0.23 -24.98 13.73
CA LEU A 146 1.04 -25.06 12.53
C LEU A 146 2.10 -23.95 12.48
N ILE A 147 1.72 -22.72 12.85
CA ILE A 147 2.67 -21.60 12.94
C ILE A 147 3.74 -21.87 14.01
N ARG A 148 3.34 -22.41 15.17
CA ARG A 148 4.29 -22.80 16.24
C ARG A 148 5.25 -23.91 15.80
N GLN A 149 4.79 -24.84 14.97
CA GLN A 149 5.63 -25.88 14.38
C GLN A 149 6.59 -25.30 13.32
N ALA A 150 6.11 -24.42 12.44
CA ALA A 150 6.89 -23.81 11.37
C ALA A 150 8.01 -22.89 11.87
N THR A 151 7.75 -22.11 12.93
CA THR A 151 8.66 -21.09 13.45
C THR A 151 10.08 -21.61 13.76
N PRO A 152 10.28 -22.68 14.55
CA PRO A 152 11.62 -23.19 14.82
C PRO A 152 12.33 -23.73 13.58
N ILE A 153 11.59 -24.30 12.62
CA ILE A 153 12.16 -24.83 11.37
C ILE A 153 12.74 -23.68 10.55
N ILE A 154 11.97 -22.62 10.33
CA ILE A 154 12.40 -21.44 9.58
C ILE A 154 13.62 -20.78 10.24
N ASN A 155 13.62 -20.66 11.57
CA ASN A 155 14.71 -20.02 12.30
C ASN A 155 16.08 -20.71 12.11
N GLN A 156 16.11 -22.01 11.82
CA GLN A 156 17.37 -22.72 11.54
C GLN A 156 18.09 -22.18 10.30
N PHE A 157 17.35 -21.61 9.35
CA PHE A 157 17.87 -21.05 8.11
C PHE A 157 18.31 -19.58 8.25
N LYS A 158 18.23 -19.01 9.47
CA LYS A 158 18.63 -17.63 9.79
C LYS A 158 18.03 -16.61 8.81
N PRO A 159 16.68 -16.51 8.76
CA PRO A 159 16.01 -15.53 7.91
C PRO A 159 16.46 -14.11 8.28
N GLU A 160 16.47 -13.20 7.30
CA GLU A 160 16.75 -11.78 7.56
C GLU A 160 15.69 -11.15 8.46
N ASN A 161 14.45 -11.64 8.37
CA ASN A 161 13.33 -11.24 9.20
C ASN A 161 12.29 -12.36 9.25
N ILE A 162 11.63 -12.53 10.39
CA ILE A 162 10.51 -13.45 10.55
C ILE A 162 9.43 -12.75 11.38
N GLN A 163 8.18 -12.78 10.90
CA GLN A 163 7.08 -12.13 11.59
C GLN A 163 5.78 -12.92 11.45
N GLY A 164 5.09 -13.09 12.58
CA GLY A 164 3.78 -13.72 12.64
C GLY A 164 2.67 -12.67 12.60
N TYR A 165 1.63 -12.95 11.82
CA TYR A 165 0.42 -12.15 11.69
C TYR A 165 -0.79 -12.96 12.08
N THR A 166 -1.74 -12.31 12.74
CA THR A 166 -3.09 -12.84 12.92
C THR A 166 -3.98 -12.08 11.95
N GLU A 167 -4.76 -12.82 11.18
CA GLU A 167 -5.70 -12.25 10.23
C GLU A 167 -6.84 -11.57 10.99
N ASP A 168 -6.72 -10.28 11.24
CA ASP A 168 -7.82 -9.42 11.67
C ASP A 168 -8.41 -8.71 10.44
N ALA A 169 -9.16 -9.44 9.60
CA ALA A 169 -10.00 -8.97 8.47
C ALA A 169 -9.41 -7.93 7.46
N ASN A 170 -8.15 -7.52 7.59
CA ASN A 170 -7.51 -6.42 6.84
C ASN A 170 -6.36 -6.92 5.95
N PHE A 171 -6.10 -8.22 5.92
CA PHE A 171 -5.27 -8.87 4.92
C PHE A 171 -6.20 -9.50 3.89
N ILE A 172 -6.68 -8.68 2.95
CA ILE A 172 -7.10 -8.96 1.55
C ILE A 172 -7.61 -7.62 0.99
#